data_AF-A0A4U3LXT7-F1
#
_entry.id   AF-A0A4U3LXT7-F1
#
_cell.length_a   1.000
_cell.length_b   1.000
_cell.length_c   1.000
_cell.angle_alpha   90.00
_cell.angle_beta   90.00
_cell.angle_gamma   90.00
#
_symmetry.space_group_name_H-M   'P 1'
#
loop_
_entity.id
_entity.type
_entity.pdbx_description
1 polymer ?
#
loop_
_entity_poly.entity_id
_entity_poly.type
_entity_poly.pdbx_seq_one_letter_code
_entity_poly.pdbx_strand_id
1 'polypeptide(L)'
;MIDETLYRRILRLYPASYRAGRGEEIITTLRETGGGFREVVALLTGAFAAHARSRTTPWQADGLHLGILVIALHRESGELMGVDGGIDAWLIMLTLVLMILGRPRLALPAAAASMWVGHDYFPPDPGPWVVLAGLLVLALLPRRHVGRRSWLWLAVPAVMVTFPVPMFYLYADIRKVLISVAVQGAFLLLAIAATAMSRDYRWALAAAIWMGVEVARFHLSEQLAWYSTRDWLYFGASALLVVAAFAVAYRRRKVV
;
A
#
# COMPACT_ATOMS: atom_id res chain seq x y z
N MET A 1 -15.30 -30.00 10.67
CA MET A 1 -14.22 -30.52 9.81
C MET A 1 -14.23 -29.71 8.53
N ILE A 2 -13.12 -29.05 8.18
CA ILE A 2 -13.03 -28.22 6.97
C ILE A 2 -12.89 -29.16 5.76
N ASP A 3 -13.68 -28.92 4.71
CA ASP A 3 -13.74 -29.75 3.50
C ASP A 3 -12.44 -29.64 2.65
N GLU A 4 -11.99 -30.75 2.09
CA GLU A 4 -10.88 -30.84 1.12
C GLU A 4 -11.10 -29.87 -0.06
N THR A 5 -12.35 -29.66 -0.46
CA THR A 5 -12.68 -28.71 -1.53
C THR A 5 -12.25 -27.28 -1.19
N LEU A 6 -12.36 -26.86 0.08
CA LEU A 6 -11.90 -25.54 0.53
C LEU A 6 -10.37 -25.43 0.43
N TYR A 7 -9.64 -26.45 0.87
CA TYR A 7 -8.18 -26.45 0.77
C TYR A 7 -7.70 -26.44 -0.68
N ARG A 8 -8.34 -27.20 -1.57
CA ARG A 8 -8.05 -27.15 -3.01
C ARG A 8 -8.35 -25.76 -3.61
N ARG A 9 -9.42 -25.08 -3.16
CA ARG A 9 -9.70 -23.69 -3.56
C ARG A 9 -8.63 -22.72 -3.07
N ILE A 10 -8.22 -22.80 -1.80
CA ILE A 10 -7.16 -21.96 -1.23
C ILE A 10 -5.84 -22.22 -1.95
N LEU A 11 -5.52 -23.48 -2.26
CA LEU A 11 -4.29 -23.81 -2.98
C LEU A 11 -4.23 -23.15 -4.34
N ARG A 12 -5.35 -22.84 -5.03
CA ARG A 12 -5.34 -22.06 -6.29
C ARG A 12 -4.74 -20.67 -6.13
N LEU A 13 -4.64 -20.14 -4.90
CA LEU A 13 -3.96 -18.88 -4.59
C LEU A 13 -2.42 -19.00 -4.58
N TYR A 14 -1.85 -20.20 -4.70
CA TYR A 14 -0.40 -20.38 -4.85
C TYR A 14 0.03 -20.29 -6.32
N PRO A 15 1.29 -19.87 -6.60
CA PRO A 15 1.83 -19.90 -7.96
C PRO A 15 1.74 -21.29 -8.59
N ALA A 16 1.44 -21.39 -9.89
CA ALA A 16 1.24 -22.66 -10.58
C ALA A 16 2.42 -23.63 -10.43
N SER A 17 3.65 -23.12 -10.51
CA SER A 17 4.88 -23.90 -10.30
C SER A 17 4.98 -24.48 -8.88
N TYR A 18 4.57 -23.71 -7.86
CA TYR A 18 4.56 -24.17 -6.48
C TYR A 18 3.51 -25.27 -6.26
N ARG A 19 2.31 -25.09 -6.84
CA ARG A 19 1.21 -26.08 -6.74
C ARG A 19 1.58 -27.40 -7.38
N ALA A 20 2.22 -27.37 -8.55
CA ALA A 20 2.64 -28.57 -9.25
C ALA A 20 3.65 -29.41 -8.44
N GLY A 21 4.54 -28.76 -7.69
CA GLY A 21 5.58 -29.45 -6.92
C GLY A 21 5.18 -29.86 -5.49
N ARG A 22 4.27 -29.12 -4.82
CA ARG A 22 4.00 -29.26 -3.36
C ARG A 22 2.52 -29.39 -3.02
N GLY A 23 1.62 -29.26 -4.00
CA GLY A 23 0.18 -29.14 -3.76
C GLY A 23 -0.45 -30.38 -3.13
N GLU A 24 -0.18 -31.57 -3.69
CA GLU A 24 -0.73 -32.83 -3.17
C GLU A 24 -0.12 -33.21 -1.82
N GLU A 25 1.17 -32.96 -1.60
CA GLU A 25 1.82 -33.14 -0.29
C GLU A 25 1.11 -32.34 0.80
N ILE A 26 0.82 -31.05 0.54
CA ILE A 26 0.10 -30.18 1.48
C ILE A 26 -1.31 -30.71 1.78
N ILE A 27 -2.04 -31.19 0.77
CA ILE A 27 -3.40 -31.73 0.97
C ILE A 27 -3.34 -33.00 1.83
N THR A 28 -2.40 -33.90 1.53
CA THR A 28 -2.20 -35.13 2.30
C THR A 28 -1.88 -34.83 3.76
N THR A 29 -0.93 -33.91 4.03
CA THR A 29 -0.60 -33.51 5.40
C THR A 29 -1.79 -32.88 6.13
N LEU A 30 -2.60 -32.05 5.45
CA LEU A 30 -3.79 -31.44 6.06
C LEU A 30 -4.88 -32.47 6.39
N ARG A 31 -4.99 -33.54 5.60
CA ARG A 31 -5.90 -34.66 5.90
C ARG A 31 -5.43 -35.43 7.13
N GLU A 32 -4.12 -35.68 7.24
CA GLU A 32 -3.53 -36.40 8.37
C GLU A 32 -3.64 -35.62 9.69
N THR A 33 -3.49 -34.30 9.65
CA THR A 33 -3.56 -33.46 10.86
C THR A 33 -4.98 -33.05 11.25
N GLY A 34 -6.01 -33.43 10.48
CA GLY A 34 -7.41 -33.09 10.73
C GLY A 34 -7.81 -31.65 10.34
N GLY A 35 -6.85 -30.83 9.92
CA GLY A 35 -7.07 -29.46 9.45
C GLY A 35 -7.67 -28.51 10.50
N GLY A 36 -8.01 -27.30 10.08
CA GLY A 36 -8.57 -26.30 10.99
C GLY A 36 -8.41 -24.85 10.51
N PHE A 37 -8.93 -23.93 11.31
CA PHE A 37 -8.81 -22.49 11.01
C PHE A 37 -7.35 -22.02 11.00
N ARG A 38 -6.53 -22.55 11.90
CA ARG A 38 -5.09 -22.25 11.97
C ARG A 38 -4.39 -22.63 10.67
N GLU A 39 -4.75 -23.78 10.11
CA GLU A 39 -4.21 -24.32 8.86
C GLU A 39 -4.67 -23.49 7.67
N VAL A 40 -5.93 -23.05 7.63
CA VAL A 40 -6.43 -22.09 6.62
C VAL A 40 -5.62 -20.80 6.65
N VAL A 41 -5.39 -20.22 7.83
CA VAL A 41 -4.56 -19.01 7.99
C VAL A 41 -3.11 -19.29 7.56
N ALA A 42 -2.54 -20.45 7.92
CA ALA A 42 -1.20 -20.84 7.50
C ALA A 42 -1.08 -21.01 5.96
N LEU A 43 -2.10 -21.54 5.30
CA LEU A 43 -2.15 -21.65 3.83
C LEU A 43 -2.29 -20.29 3.16
N LEU A 44 -3.18 -19.43 3.63
CA LEU A 44 -3.33 -18.09 3.08
C LEU A 44 -2.04 -17.28 3.23
N THR A 45 -1.40 -17.38 4.40
CA THR A 45 -0.13 -16.70 4.66
C THR A 45 1.02 -17.29 3.83
N GLY A 46 1.06 -18.61 3.66
CA GLY A 46 2.00 -19.29 2.78
C GLY A 46 1.81 -18.94 1.30
N ALA A 47 0.57 -18.83 0.82
CA ALA A 47 0.23 -18.45 -0.54
C ALA A 47 0.73 -17.03 -0.85
N PHE A 48 0.48 -16.11 0.08
CA PHE A 48 0.96 -14.73 0.01
C PHE A 48 2.49 -14.67 -0.03
N ALA A 49 3.16 -15.38 0.87
CA ALA A 49 4.62 -15.45 0.92
C ALA A 49 5.21 -16.05 -0.36
N ALA A 50 4.60 -17.10 -0.90
CA ALA A 50 5.02 -17.72 -2.16
C ALA A 50 4.90 -16.76 -3.35
N HIS A 51 3.81 -15.99 -3.42
CA HIS A 51 3.64 -14.93 -4.43
C HIS A 51 4.63 -13.78 -4.28
N ALA A 52 4.95 -13.38 -3.05
CA ALA A 52 5.93 -12.32 -2.83
C ALA A 52 7.33 -12.77 -3.28
N ARG A 53 7.71 -14.02 -3.00
CA ARG A 53 9.01 -14.61 -3.37
C ARG A 53 9.14 -14.94 -4.85
N SER A 54 8.04 -15.24 -5.55
CA SER A 54 8.10 -15.52 -7.00
C SER A 54 8.38 -14.27 -7.83
N ARG A 55 8.28 -13.07 -7.25
CA ARG A 55 8.64 -11.82 -7.92
C ARG A 55 10.15 -11.66 -7.97
N THR A 56 10.67 -11.48 -9.18
CA THR A 56 12.08 -11.21 -9.46
C THR A 56 12.45 -9.72 -9.37
N THR A 57 11.47 -8.84 -9.15
CA THR A 57 11.72 -7.40 -9.03
C THR A 57 12.47 -7.08 -7.73
N PRO A 58 13.52 -6.23 -7.79
CA PRO A 58 14.19 -5.76 -6.60
C PRO A 58 13.22 -5.06 -5.66
N TRP A 59 13.34 -5.38 -4.37
CA TRP A 59 12.39 -4.93 -3.36
C TRP A 59 12.31 -3.41 -3.23
N GLN A 60 13.41 -2.69 -3.47
CA GLN A 60 13.45 -1.23 -3.42
C GLN A 60 12.55 -0.61 -4.50
N ALA A 61 12.70 -1.10 -5.74
CA ALA A 61 11.88 -0.62 -6.87
C ALA A 61 10.41 -0.98 -6.67
N ASP A 62 10.13 -2.19 -6.20
CA ASP A 62 8.76 -2.64 -5.95
C ASP A 62 8.10 -1.90 -4.78
N GLY A 63 8.85 -1.62 -3.72
CA GLY A 63 8.39 -0.88 -2.55
C GLY A 63 8.21 0.60 -2.83
N LEU A 64 9.13 1.23 -3.59
CA LEU A 64 8.95 2.59 -4.09
C LEU A 64 7.69 2.68 -4.96
N HIS A 65 7.53 1.78 -5.93
CA HIS A 65 6.33 1.75 -6.76
C HIS A 65 5.05 1.61 -5.94
N LEU A 66 5.06 0.77 -4.89
CA LEU A 66 3.92 0.62 -3.99
C LEU A 66 3.65 1.89 -3.18
N GLY A 67 4.68 2.52 -2.61
CA GLY A 67 4.54 3.74 -1.81
C GLY A 67 3.99 4.90 -2.64
N ILE A 68 4.52 5.11 -3.85
CA ILE A 68 4.03 6.13 -4.78
C ILE A 68 2.59 5.86 -5.20
N LEU A 69 2.24 4.59 -5.43
CA LEU A 69 0.87 4.22 -5.78
C LEU A 69 -0.08 4.53 -4.62
N VAL A 70 0.29 4.21 -3.38
CA VAL A 70 -0.52 4.50 -2.19
C VAL A 70 -0.70 6.01 -2.00
N ILE A 71 0.35 6.82 -2.18
CA ILE A 71 0.24 8.28 -2.06
C ILE A 71 -0.68 8.84 -3.14
N ALA A 72 -0.49 8.41 -4.40
CA ALA A 72 -1.36 8.83 -5.51
C ALA A 72 -2.83 8.45 -5.23
N LEU A 73 -3.07 7.23 -4.72
CA LEU A 73 -4.40 6.76 -4.34
C LEU A 73 -5.01 7.55 -3.18
N HIS A 74 -4.22 7.91 -2.19
CA HIS A 74 -4.67 8.67 -1.02
C HIS A 74 -5.04 10.11 -1.40
N ARG A 75 -4.35 10.71 -2.37
CA ARG A 75 -4.70 12.03 -2.91
C ARG A 75 -6.07 12.02 -3.58
N GLU A 76 -6.33 11.01 -4.41
CA GLU A 76 -7.57 10.95 -5.21
C GLU A 76 -8.85 10.94 -4.38
N SER A 77 -8.84 10.35 -3.18
CA SER A 77 -10.06 10.28 -2.37
C SER A 77 -10.52 11.64 -1.85
N GLY A 78 -9.62 12.62 -1.74
CA GLY A 78 -9.96 13.98 -1.36
C GLY A 78 -10.54 14.80 -2.52
N GLU A 79 -9.89 14.74 -3.68
CA GLU A 79 -10.24 15.56 -4.84
C GLU A 79 -11.47 15.05 -5.58
N LEU A 80 -11.66 13.72 -5.73
CA LEU A 80 -12.84 13.13 -6.39
C LEU A 80 -14.18 13.46 -5.71
N MET A 81 -14.14 13.91 -4.45
CA MET A 81 -15.32 14.34 -3.70
C MET A 81 -15.62 15.84 -3.80
N GLY A 82 -14.62 16.66 -4.12
CA GLY A 82 -14.73 18.12 -4.15
C GLY A 82 -14.73 18.72 -5.54
N VAL A 83 -14.32 17.97 -6.57
CA VAL A 83 -14.11 18.50 -7.92
C VAL A 83 -15.31 18.21 -8.83
N ASP A 84 -15.82 19.28 -9.46
CA ASP A 84 -16.69 19.26 -10.63
C ASP A 84 -16.00 18.59 -11.84
N GLY A 85 -15.77 17.27 -11.80
CA GLY A 85 -15.39 16.44 -12.96
C GLY A 85 -14.25 16.95 -13.85
N GLY A 86 -13.31 17.72 -13.30
CA GLY A 86 -12.27 18.45 -14.02
C GLY A 86 -11.24 17.56 -14.72
N ILE A 87 -10.46 18.17 -15.61
CA ILE A 87 -9.40 17.49 -16.39
C ILE A 87 -8.31 16.89 -15.47
N ASP A 88 -8.06 17.51 -14.32
CA ASP A 88 -7.14 17.06 -13.27
C ASP A 88 -7.48 15.65 -12.75
N ALA A 89 -8.74 15.40 -12.37
CA ALA A 89 -9.19 14.09 -11.88
C ALA A 89 -8.96 12.97 -12.92
N TRP A 90 -9.23 13.26 -14.20
CA TRP A 90 -8.97 12.31 -15.29
C TRP A 90 -7.47 12.02 -15.48
N LEU A 91 -6.62 13.04 -15.33
CA LEU A 91 -5.17 12.90 -15.45
C LEU A 91 -4.59 12.07 -14.29
N ILE A 92 -5.14 12.19 -13.08
CA ILE A 92 -4.66 11.38 -11.96
C ILE A 92 -5.18 9.94 -12.07
N MET A 93 -6.44 9.72 -12.45
CA MET A 93 -6.95 8.38 -12.78
C MET A 93 -6.11 7.71 -13.87
N LEU A 94 -5.73 8.45 -14.92
CA LEU A 94 -4.82 7.97 -15.96
C LEU A 94 -3.45 7.60 -15.36
N THR A 95 -2.90 8.43 -14.48
CA THR A 95 -1.64 8.15 -13.77
C THR A 95 -1.72 6.84 -12.98
N LEU A 96 -2.80 6.63 -12.20
CA LEU A 96 -3.03 5.41 -11.44
C LEU A 96 -3.12 4.16 -12.32
N VAL A 97 -3.90 4.24 -13.40
CA VAL A 97 -4.01 3.14 -14.37
C VAL A 97 -2.66 2.82 -14.97
N LEU A 98 -1.89 3.83 -15.40
CA LEU A 98 -0.57 3.62 -15.98
C LEU A 98 0.43 3.02 -14.98
N MET A 99 0.35 3.41 -13.70
CA MET A 99 1.14 2.79 -12.62
C MET A 99 0.76 1.32 -12.41
N ILE A 100 -0.54 0.99 -12.35
CA ILE A 100 -1.02 -0.40 -12.23
C ILE A 100 -0.57 -1.23 -13.44
N LEU A 101 -0.55 -0.62 -14.62
CA LEU A 101 -0.04 -1.25 -15.84
C LEU A 101 1.50 -1.38 -15.88
N GLY A 102 2.22 -0.87 -14.87
CA GLY A 102 3.68 -0.90 -14.80
C GLY A 102 4.35 0.02 -15.82
N ARG A 103 3.70 1.14 -16.16
CA ARG A 103 4.15 2.12 -17.18
C ARG A 103 4.49 3.49 -16.56
N PRO A 104 5.47 3.58 -15.64
CA PRO A 104 5.80 4.83 -14.95
C PRO A 104 6.26 5.94 -15.89
N ARG A 105 6.90 5.60 -17.03
CA ARG A 105 7.31 6.57 -18.05
C ARG A 105 6.15 7.33 -18.69
N LEU A 106 4.99 6.68 -18.82
CA LEU A 106 3.78 7.31 -19.34
C LEU A 106 2.98 7.98 -18.20
N ALA A 107 3.07 7.44 -16.99
CA ALA A 107 2.42 8.01 -15.82
C ALA A 107 3.05 9.37 -15.43
N LEU A 108 4.37 9.53 -15.59
CA LEU A 108 5.10 10.75 -15.26
C LEU A 108 4.53 12.02 -15.92
N PRO A 109 4.37 12.10 -17.27
CA PRO A 109 3.78 13.30 -17.89
C PRO A 109 2.32 13.51 -17.50
N ALA A 110 1.54 12.46 -17.26
CA ALA A 110 0.16 12.58 -16.80
C ALA A 110 0.10 13.19 -15.38
N ALA A 111 0.97 12.75 -14.47
CA ALA A 111 1.09 13.31 -13.13
C ALA A 111 1.59 14.76 -13.13
N ALA A 112 2.50 15.10 -14.06
CA ALA A 112 3.00 16.48 -14.19
C ALA A 112 1.89 17.40 -14.72
N ALA A 113 1.11 16.92 -15.69
CA ALA A 113 -0.04 17.64 -16.21
C ALA A 113 -1.13 17.84 -15.15
N SER A 114 -1.47 16.81 -14.36
CA SER A 114 -2.47 16.98 -13.29
C SER A 114 -2.02 18.01 -12.25
N MET A 115 -0.75 17.99 -11.89
CA MET A 115 -0.16 18.96 -10.98
C MET A 115 -0.17 20.38 -11.52
N TRP A 116 0.05 20.56 -12.83
CA TRP A 116 -0.01 21.86 -13.49
C TRP A 116 -1.45 22.41 -13.57
N VAL A 117 -2.43 21.54 -13.84
CA VAL A 117 -3.84 21.93 -13.95
C VAL A 117 -4.44 22.25 -12.58
N GLY A 118 -4.10 21.50 -11.54
CA GLY A 118 -4.63 21.69 -10.18
C GLY A 118 -3.98 22.83 -9.38
N HIS A 119 -3.45 23.87 -10.04
CA HIS A 119 -2.46 24.82 -9.51
C HIS A 119 -2.78 25.58 -8.18
N ASP A 120 -3.95 25.37 -7.59
CA ASP A 120 -4.45 26.00 -6.34
C ASP A 120 -3.95 25.34 -5.03
N TYR A 121 -2.91 24.49 -5.08
CA TYR A 121 -2.36 23.82 -3.89
C TYR A 121 -1.58 24.77 -2.96
N PHE A 122 -2.29 25.61 -2.22
CA PHE A 122 -1.75 26.37 -1.09
C PHE A 122 -2.50 25.98 0.20
N PRO A 123 -1.82 25.51 1.26
CA PRO A 123 -0.36 25.35 1.44
C PRO A 123 0.25 24.20 0.59
N PRO A 124 1.59 24.16 0.43
CA PRO A 124 2.24 23.18 -0.46
C PRO A 124 2.06 21.75 0.05
N ASP A 125 1.17 20.97 -0.58
CA ASP A 125 1.09 19.52 -0.35
C ASP A 125 2.36 18.85 -0.91
N PRO A 126 3.14 18.12 -0.09
CA PRO A 126 4.30 17.38 -0.59
C PRO A 126 3.92 16.14 -1.43
N GLY A 127 2.67 15.65 -1.34
CA GLY A 127 2.20 14.45 -2.03
C GLY A 127 2.46 14.44 -3.55
N PRO A 128 1.99 15.45 -4.31
CA PRO A 128 2.22 15.58 -5.74
C PRO A 128 3.70 15.54 -6.13
N TRP A 129 4.54 16.25 -5.38
CA TRP A 129 5.98 16.31 -5.63
C TRP A 129 6.66 14.96 -5.39
N VAL A 130 6.30 14.26 -4.31
CA VAL A 130 6.81 12.92 -4.03
C VAL A 130 6.36 11.93 -5.10
N VAL A 131 5.11 12.04 -5.58
CA VAL A 131 4.63 11.22 -6.70
C VAL A 131 5.46 11.46 -7.96
N LEU A 132 5.71 12.71 -8.34
CA LEU A 132 6.54 13.06 -9.49
C LEU A 132 7.98 12.56 -9.35
N ALA A 133 8.63 12.83 -8.21
CA ALA A 133 9.98 12.38 -7.94
C ALA A 133 10.09 10.85 -7.98
N GLY A 134 9.13 10.15 -7.36
CA GLY A 134 9.06 8.70 -7.38
C GLY A 134 8.82 8.14 -8.78
N LEU A 135 7.92 8.73 -9.56
CA LEU A 135 7.69 8.35 -10.96
C LEU A 135 8.91 8.61 -11.84
N LEU A 136 9.64 9.70 -11.62
CA LEU A 136 10.89 9.98 -12.32
C LEU A 136 11.93 8.89 -12.03
N VAL A 137 12.15 8.55 -10.75
CA VAL A 137 13.05 7.45 -10.37
C VAL A 137 12.60 6.13 -11.04
N LEU A 138 11.32 5.78 -10.97
CA LEU A 138 10.78 4.57 -11.59
C LEU A 138 10.88 4.57 -13.12
N ALA A 139 10.77 5.73 -13.77
CA ALA A 139 10.89 5.90 -15.21
C ALA A 139 12.33 5.66 -15.70
N LEU A 140 13.31 6.04 -14.88
CA LEU A 140 14.74 5.86 -15.13
C LEU A 140 15.21 4.42 -14.86
N LEU A 141 14.50 3.66 -14.02
CA LEU A 141 14.82 2.25 -13.78
C LEU A 141 14.57 1.36 -15.02
N PRO A 142 15.31 0.25 -15.17
CA PRO A 142 15.07 -0.69 -16.27
C PRO A 142 13.68 -1.31 -16.16
N ARG A 143 12.93 -1.38 -17.27
CA ARG A 143 11.52 -1.85 -17.31
C ARG A 143 11.26 -3.16 -16.57
N ARG A 144 12.21 -4.10 -16.56
CA ARG A 144 12.13 -5.37 -15.81
C ARG A 144 11.95 -5.22 -14.29
N HIS A 145 12.24 -4.05 -13.73
CA HIS A 145 12.13 -3.75 -12.30
C HIS A 145 10.76 -3.26 -11.88
N VAL A 146 9.92 -2.82 -12.83
CA VAL A 146 8.58 -2.29 -12.55
C VAL A 146 7.55 -3.29 -13.05
N GLY A 147 7.04 -4.10 -12.13
CA GLY A 147 6.05 -5.13 -12.44
C GLY A 147 4.65 -4.55 -12.60
N ARG A 148 3.89 -5.13 -13.55
CA ARG A 148 2.45 -4.91 -13.66
C ARG A 148 1.75 -5.39 -12.39
N ARG A 149 0.81 -4.61 -11.87
CA ARG A 149 0.02 -4.95 -10.69
C ARG A 149 -1.28 -5.65 -11.11
N SER A 150 -1.88 -6.38 -10.17
CA SER A 150 -3.21 -6.94 -10.35
C SER A 150 -4.23 -5.79 -10.47
N TRP A 151 -5.22 -5.94 -11.33
CA TRP A 151 -6.34 -4.99 -11.46
C TRP A 151 -7.13 -4.84 -10.14
N LEU A 152 -7.02 -5.81 -9.23
CA LEU A 152 -7.57 -5.69 -7.87
C LEU A 152 -7.03 -4.49 -7.10
N TRP A 153 -5.89 -3.92 -7.51
CA TRP A 153 -5.40 -2.68 -6.92
C TRP A 153 -6.30 -1.47 -7.21
N LEU A 154 -7.18 -1.52 -8.22
CA LEU A 154 -8.23 -0.52 -8.42
C LEU A 154 -9.37 -0.62 -7.39
N ALA A 155 -9.46 -1.71 -6.62
CA ALA A 155 -10.39 -1.77 -5.50
C ALA A 155 -9.97 -0.81 -4.38
N VAL A 156 -8.68 -0.53 -4.23
CA VAL A 156 -8.17 0.41 -3.22
C VAL A 156 -8.69 1.84 -3.45
N PRO A 157 -8.54 2.47 -4.63
CA PRO A 157 -9.15 3.77 -4.89
C PRO A 157 -10.67 3.71 -4.77
N ALA A 158 -11.33 2.64 -5.27
CA ALA A 158 -12.79 2.52 -5.13
C ALA A 158 -13.24 2.53 -3.66
N VAL A 159 -12.51 1.85 -2.78
CA VAL A 159 -12.74 1.85 -1.32
C VAL A 159 -12.41 3.22 -0.71
N MET A 160 -11.29 3.83 -1.10
CA MET A 160 -10.90 5.15 -0.56
C MET A 160 -11.85 6.26 -0.99
N VAL A 161 -12.41 6.19 -2.20
CA VAL A 161 -13.47 7.08 -2.69
C VAL A 161 -14.79 6.84 -1.97
N THR A 162 -15.10 5.61 -1.57
CA THR A 162 -16.32 5.34 -0.77
C THR A 162 -16.18 5.68 0.72
N PHE A 163 -14.94 5.74 1.21
CA PHE A 163 -14.61 6.15 2.58
C PHE A 163 -13.72 7.40 2.55
N PRO A 164 -14.27 8.56 2.14
CA PRO A 164 -13.52 9.79 2.23
C PRO A 164 -13.16 9.97 3.70
N VAL A 165 -11.87 10.02 4.00
CA VAL A 165 -11.40 10.55 5.28
C VAL A 165 -11.10 12.01 5.00
N PRO A 166 -12.08 12.93 5.06
CA PRO A 166 -11.79 14.34 4.89
C PRO A 166 -10.94 14.78 6.07
N MET A 167 -9.62 14.84 5.86
CA MET A 167 -8.65 15.34 6.84
C MET A 167 -9.03 16.71 7.40
N PHE A 168 -9.76 17.52 6.63
CA PHE A 168 -10.15 18.89 7.00
C PHE A 168 -11.41 19.00 7.88
N TYR A 169 -12.30 17.99 7.92
CA TYR A 169 -13.50 18.02 8.77
C TYR A 169 -13.31 17.28 10.11
N LEU A 170 -12.10 16.80 10.37
CA LEU A 170 -11.75 16.02 11.56
C LEU A 170 -11.77 16.84 12.87
N TYR A 171 -11.61 18.16 12.78
CA TYR A 171 -11.58 19.00 13.98
C TYR A 171 -12.96 19.18 14.65
N ALA A 172 -14.06 18.89 13.95
CA ALA A 172 -15.41 19.04 14.50
C ALA A 172 -15.98 17.74 15.13
N ASP A 173 -15.45 16.57 14.78
CA ASP A 173 -16.04 15.27 15.19
C ASP A 173 -14.96 14.23 15.54
N ILE A 174 -14.80 13.97 16.85
CA ILE A 174 -13.86 12.99 17.40
C ILE A 174 -14.07 11.58 16.84
N ARG A 175 -15.29 11.21 16.42
CA ARG A 175 -15.56 9.87 15.87
C ARG A 175 -14.84 9.68 14.54
N LYS A 176 -14.83 10.71 13.69
CA LYS A 176 -14.13 10.67 12.40
C LYS A 176 -12.62 10.58 12.58
N VAL A 177 -12.07 11.25 13.61
CA VAL A 177 -10.64 11.14 13.98
C VAL A 177 -10.32 9.71 14.37
N LEU A 178 -11.10 9.11 15.26
CA LEU A 178 -10.86 7.74 15.71
C LEU A 178 -10.96 6.73 14.56
N ILE A 179 -11.90 6.90 13.63
CA ILE A 179 -12.00 6.07 12.43
C ILE A 179 -10.75 6.22 11.56
N SER A 180 -10.31 7.46 11.30
CA SER A 180 -9.09 7.72 10.51
C SER A 180 -7.86 7.05 11.15
N VAL A 181 -7.66 7.24 12.45
CA VAL A 181 -6.57 6.62 13.21
C VAL A 181 -6.65 5.09 13.16
N ALA A 182 -7.85 4.52 13.32
CA ALA A 182 -8.06 3.08 13.24
C ALA A 182 -7.75 2.51 11.86
N VAL A 183 -8.19 3.18 10.79
CA VAL A 183 -7.94 2.78 9.40
C VAL A 183 -6.44 2.87 9.08
N GLN A 184 -5.79 3.99 9.42
CA GLN A 184 -4.36 4.19 9.20
C GLN A 184 -3.51 3.19 10.01
N GLY A 185 -3.86 2.99 11.29
CA GLY A 185 -3.24 1.96 12.13
C GLY A 185 -3.41 0.56 11.56
N ALA A 186 -4.60 0.22 11.06
CA ALA A 186 -4.85 -1.07 10.40
C ALA A 186 -3.99 -1.25 9.15
N PHE A 187 -3.82 -0.22 8.30
CA PHE A 187 -2.93 -0.28 7.14
C PHE A 187 -1.47 -0.50 7.53
N LEU A 188 -0.97 0.19 8.57
CA LEU A 188 0.39 0.00 9.07
C LEU A 188 0.59 -1.40 9.66
N LEU A 189 -0.38 -1.91 10.42
CA LEU A 189 -0.36 -3.29 10.93
C LEU A 189 -0.38 -4.32 9.79
N LEU A 190 -1.17 -4.08 8.74
CA LEU A 190 -1.18 -4.90 7.54
C LEU A 190 0.17 -4.85 6.82
N ALA A 191 0.84 -3.69 6.76
CA ALA A 191 2.18 -3.58 6.19
C ALA A 191 3.22 -4.36 7.01
N ILE A 192 3.14 -4.33 8.35
CA ILE A 192 3.98 -5.16 9.23
C ILE A 192 3.69 -6.65 9.00
N ALA A 193 2.43 -7.06 8.95
CA ALA A 193 2.04 -8.44 8.72
C ALA A 193 2.52 -8.93 7.33
N ALA A 194 2.30 -8.13 6.29
CA ALA A 194 2.79 -8.41 4.94
C ALA A 194 4.33 -8.52 4.91
N THR A 195 5.03 -7.64 5.62
CA THR A 195 6.50 -7.70 5.79
C THR A 195 6.92 -8.99 6.49
N ALA A 196 6.26 -9.37 7.58
CA ALA A 196 6.54 -10.59 8.33
C ALA A 196 6.33 -11.85 7.48
N MET A 197 5.25 -11.89 6.71
CA MET A 197 4.83 -13.02 5.89
C MET A 197 5.72 -13.17 4.65
N SER A 198 6.01 -12.06 3.95
CA SER A 198 6.86 -12.06 2.75
C SER A 198 8.36 -12.12 3.04
N ARG A 199 8.77 -11.72 4.25
CA ARG A 199 10.18 -11.51 4.66
C ARG A 199 10.90 -10.51 3.74
N ASP A 200 10.17 -9.47 3.34
CA ASP A 200 10.61 -8.51 2.35
C ASP A 200 10.35 -7.08 2.84
N TYR A 201 11.33 -6.19 2.63
CA TYR A 201 11.29 -4.79 3.02
C TYR A 201 10.35 -3.93 2.14
N ARG A 202 9.85 -4.43 1.01
CA ARG A 202 9.04 -3.65 0.07
C ARG A 202 7.82 -2.99 0.73
N TRP A 203 7.17 -3.68 1.66
CA TRP A 203 5.98 -3.18 2.37
C TRP A 203 6.35 -2.16 3.44
N ALA A 204 7.44 -2.40 4.17
CA ALA A 204 7.99 -1.45 5.13
C ALA A 204 8.44 -0.14 4.44
N LEU A 205 9.09 -0.24 3.28
CA LEU A 205 9.48 0.92 2.49
C LEU A 205 8.25 1.72 2.03
N ALA A 206 7.23 1.05 1.50
CA ALA A 206 6.02 1.74 1.06
C ALA A 206 5.31 2.46 2.22
N ALA A 207 5.21 1.81 3.38
CA ALA A 207 4.66 2.42 4.59
C ALA A 207 5.48 3.64 5.06
N ALA A 208 6.81 3.57 4.95
CA ALA A 208 7.69 4.68 5.31
C ALA A 208 7.55 5.88 4.37
N ILE A 209 7.42 5.65 3.05
CA ILE A 209 7.19 6.72 2.08
C ILE A 209 5.85 7.40 2.36
N TRP A 210 4.78 6.62 2.55
CA TRP A 210 3.46 7.15 2.87
C TRP A 210 3.48 7.96 4.18
N MET A 211 4.04 7.39 5.25
CA MET A 211 4.16 8.06 6.55
C MET A 211 5.01 9.33 6.46
N GLY A 212 6.11 9.30 5.69
CA GLY A 212 6.96 10.46 5.47
C GLY A 212 6.23 11.61 4.78
N VAL A 213 5.34 11.30 3.82
CA VAL A 213 4.48 12.31 3.18
C VAL A 213 3.48 12.89 4.18
N GLU A 214 2.82 12.06 4.99
CA GLU A 214 1.86 12.56 6.00
C GLU A 214 2.56 13.43 7.06
N VAL A 215 3.75 13.05 7.52
CA VAL A 215 4.56 13.86 8.44
C VAL A 215 5.00 15.17 7.79
N ALA A 216 5.44 15.13 6.53
CA ALA A 216 5.84 16.35 5.81
C ALA A 216 4.65 17.28 5.60
N ARG A 217 3.49 16.74 5.20
CA ARG A 217 2.24 17.50 5.04
C ARG A 217 1.83 18.14 6.36
N PHE A 218 1.93 17.40 7.46
CA PHE A 218 1.69 17.91 8.80
C PHE A 218 2.61 19.09 9.13
N HIS A 219 3.92 18.95 8.93
CA HIS A 219 4.88 20.03 9.22
C HIS A 219 4.78 21.25 8.31
N LEU A 220 4.40 21.06 7.04
CA LEU A 220 4.30 22.13 6.06
C LEU A 220 2.98 22.89 6.14
N SER A 221 1.95 22.32 6.77
CA SER A 221 0.76 23.10 7.09
C SER A 221 1.11 24.12 8.16
N GLU A 222 0.88 25.41 7.92
CA GLU A 222 1.19 26.54 8.82
C GLU A 222 0.45 26.48 10.18
N GLN A 223 -0.18 25.35 10.51
CA GLN A 223 -1.01 25.12 11.69
C GLN A 223 -0.22 24.58 12.89
N LEU A 224 1.11 24.68 12.90
CA LEU A 224 1.96 24.24 14.02
C LEU A 224 1.52 24.75 15.40
N ALA A 225 0.95 25.95 15.46
CA ALA A 225 0.44 26.54 16.69
C ALA A 225 -0.86 25.90 17.23
N TRP A 226 -1.58 25.12 16.42
CA TRP A 226 -2.89 24.57 16.76
C TRP A 226 -2.86 23.09 17.15
N TYR A 227 -1.66 22.48 17.21
CA TYR A 227 -1.56 21.05 17.47
C TYR A 227 -1.69 20.69 18.94
N SER A 228 -2.40 19.60 19.15
CA SER A 228 -2.58 18.99 20.45
C SER A 228 -1.50 17.93 20.70
N THR A 229 -1.30 17.58 21.97
CA THR A 229 -0.49 16.41 22.36
C THR A 229 -0.95 15.11 21.65
N ARG A 230 -2.22 15.03 21.24
CA ARG A 230 -2.78 13.84 20.57
C ARG A 230 -2.19 13.65 19.18
N ASP A 231 -1.95 14.74 18.45
CA ASP A 231 -1.40 14.68 17.09
C ASP A 231 0.04 14.14 17.14
N TRP A 232 0.85 14.62 18.07
CA TRP A 232 2.20 14.12 18.31
C TRP A 232 2.23 12.63 18.70
N LEU A 233 1.31 12.20 19.58
CA LEU A 233 1.19 10.79 19.94
C LEU A 233 0.82 9.92 18.75
N TYR A 234 -0.07 10.42 17.88
CA TYR A 234 -0.45 9.74 16.66
C TYR A 234 0.74 9.56 15.71
N PHE A 235 1.48 10.62 15.40
CA PHE A 235 2.67 10.52 14.54
C PHE A 235 3.77 9.66 15.15
N GLY A 236 3.99 9.77 16.46
CA GLY A 236 4.95 8.94 17.18
C GLY A 236 4.59 7.45 17.10
N ALA A 237 3.33 7.09 17.33
CA ALA A 237 2.86 5.71 17.22
C ALA A 237 3.00 5.16 15.79
N SER A 238 2.60 5.94 14.79
CA SER A 238 2.72 5.54 13.38
C SER A 238 4.19 5.36 12.95
N ALA A 239 5.09 6.24 13.40
CA ALA A 239 6.53 6.11 13.15
C ALA A 239 7.10 4.84 13.79
N LEU A 240 6.70 4.51 15.03
CA LEU A 240 7.09 3.27 15.69
C LEU A 240 6.61 2.03 14.93
N LEU A 241 5.39 2.05 14.36
CA LEU A 241 4.89 0.95 13.53
C LEU A 241 5.72 0.77 12.24
N VAL A 242 6.13 1.87 11.59
CA VAL A 242 7.04 1.80 10.43
C VAL A 242 8.39 1.19 10.83
N VAL A 243 8.99 1.64 11.93
CA VAL A 243 10.25 1.08 12.45
C VAL A 243 10.09 -0.41 12.78
N ALA A 244 8.96 -0.80 13.40
CA ALA A 244 8.65 -2.20 13.67
C ALA A 244 8.58 -3.03 12.38
N ALA A 245 8.01 -2.51 11.29
CA ALA A 245 7.99 -3.20 10.00
C ALA A 245 9.41 -3.50 9.50
N PHE A 246 10.32 -2.51 9.54
CA PHE A 246 11.73 -2.73 9.18
C PHE A 246 12.43 -3.71 10.11
N ALA A 247 12.22 -3.60 11.43
CA ALA A 247 12.82 -4.51 12.40
C ALA A 247 12.38 -5.96 12.18
N VAL A 248 11.10 -6.18 11.84
CA VAL A 248 10.55 -7.50 11.50
C VAL A 248 11.21 -8.06 10.24
N ALA A 249 11.33 -7.27 9.16
CA ALA A 249 12.03 -7.69 7.95
C ALA A 249 13.50 -8.07 8.25
N TYR A 250 14.18 -7.24 9.03
CA TYR A 250 15.59 -7.44 9.39
C TYR A 250 15.81 -8.72 10.19
N ARG A 251 15.02 -8.95 11.24
CA ARG A 251 15.12 -10.17 12.06
C ARG A 251 14.85 -11.43 11.24
N ARG A 252 13.88 -11.41 10.33
CA ARG A 252 13.51 -12.58 9.54
C ARG A 252 14.51 -12.94 8.45
N ARG A 253 15.35 -12.00 7.99
CA ARG A 253 16.44 -12.29 7.05
C ARG A 253 17.64 -13.00 7.70
N LYS A 254 17.95 -12.71 8.96
CA LYS A 254 19.11 -13.31 9.66
C LYS A 254 18.96 -14.80 9.99
N VAL A 255 17.76 -15.36 9.89
CA VAL A 255 17.46 -16.75 10.25
C VAL A 255 17.60 -17.69 9.04
N VAL A 256 18.16 -17.20 7.93
CA VAL A 256 18.44 -17.94 6.69
C VAL A 256 19.93 -17.84 6.43
#